data_AF-V9Z893-F1
#
_entry.id   AF-V9Z893-F1
#
_cell.length_a   1.000
_cell.length_b   1.000
_cell.length_c   1.000
_cell.angle_alpha   90.00
_cell.angle_beta   90.00
_cell.angle_gamma   90.00
#
_symmetry.space_group_name_H-M   'P 1'
#
loop_
_entity.id
_entity.type
_entity.pdbx_description
1 polymer ?
#
loop_
_entity_poly.entity_id
_entity_poly.type
_entity_poly.pdbx_seq_one_letter_code
_entity_poly.pdbx_strand_id
1 'polypeptide(L)'
;MLARFAIDDGRHVPEFVIDEDASTAAGAARFRATCSCGRMPRQMAGTREQALATHIAHVNTKIGPSKGPEWLPVGARLVILTAAMMIIWGVCYGTGQILTHDHDLTGASAKTVLGGSHLAGLALALGLMVAVRRYIAPTRA
;
A
#
# COMPACT_ATOMS: atom_id res chain seq x y z
N MET A 1 19.93 -8.28 13.73
CA MET A 1 19.42 -7.86 12.41
C MET A 1 17.91 -8.04 12.45
N LEU A 2 17.15 -7.01 12.82
CA LEU A 2 15.69 -7.09 12.92
C LEU A 2 15.15 -7.49 11.56
N ALA A 3 14.52 -8.66 11.47
CA ALA A 3 13.71 -9.03 10.32
C ALA A 3 12.66 -7.94 10.17
N ARG A 4 12.91 -6.99 9.26
CA ARG A 4 11.95 -5.95 8.92
C ARG A 4 10.64 -6.68 8.65
N PHE A 5 9.56 -6.27 9.32
CA PHE A 5 8.21 -6.69 8.97
C PHE A 5 8.02 -6.34 7.50
N ALA A 6 8.27 -7.33 6.64
CA ALA A 6 8.29 -7.14 5.21
C ALA A 6 6.85 -7.32 4.73
N ILE A 7 6.14 -6.19 4.71
CA ILE A 7 4.79 -6.07 4.19
C ILE A 7 4.77 -6.66 2.78
N ASP A 8 3.84 -7.58 2.54
CA ASP A 8 3.57 -8.11 1.21
C ASP A 8 3.10 -6.97 0.30
N ASP A 9 3.81 -6.74 -0.80
CA ASP A 9 3.54 -5.67 -1.76
C ASP A 9 2.45 -6.06 -2.77
N GLY A 10 2.01 -7.32 -2.76
CA GLY A 10 1.00 -7.87 -3.67
C GLY A 10 1.55 -8.13 -5.08
N ARG A 11 2.85 -7.96 -5.34
CA ARG A 11 3.45 -8.22 -6.65
C ARG A 11 3.91 -9.68 -6.74
N HIS A 12 2.97 -10.55 -7.05
CA HIS A 12 3.23 -11.96 -7.31
C HIS A 12 2.95 -12.31 -8.77
N VAL A 13 3.94 -12.08 -9.63
CA VAL A 13 3.90 -12.50 -11.04
C VAL A 13 4.66 -13.82 -11.14
N PRO A 14 4.06 -14.87 -11.76
CA PRO A 14 4.75 -16.12 -12.01
C PRO A 14 5.76 -15.93 -13.14
N GLU A 15 6.97 -16.41 -12.91
CA GLU A 15 7.99 -16.54 -13.92
C GLU A 15 8.30 -18.03 -14.07
N PHE A 16 8.09 -18.55 -15.28
CA PHE A 16 8.28 -19.97 -15.59
C PHE A 16 9.58 -20.15 -16.37
N VAL A 17 10.52 -20.89 -15.81
CA VAL A 17 11.81 -21.19 -16.44
C VAL A 17 11.85 -22.69 -16.74
N ILE A 18 12.26 -23.03 -17.95
CA ILE A 18 12.55 -24.42 -18.32
C ILE A 18 13.88 -24.80 -17.71
N ASP A 19 13.90 -25.90 -16.96
CA ASP A 19 15.12 -26.46 -16.40
C ASP A 19 15.67 -27.47 -17.42
N GLU A 20 16.69 -27.06 -18.17
CA GLU A 20 17.27 -27.87 -19.25
C GLU A 20 17.88 -29.19 -18.74
N ASP A 21 18.51 -29.17 -17.57
CA ASP A 21 19.12 -30.36 -16.97
C ASP A 21 18.05 -31.37 -16.55
N ALA A 22 17.01 -30.89 -15.85
CA ALA A 22 15.89 -31.73 -15.46
C ALA A 22 15.06 -32.20 -16.66
N SER A 23 14.97 -31.39 -17.71
CA SER A 23 14.28 -31.74 -18.94
C SER A 23 15.01 -32.85 -19.69
N THR A 24 16.34 -32.76 -19.77
CA THR A 24 17.21 -33.77 -20.37
C THR A 24 17.11 -35.09 -19.62
N ALA A 25 17.20 -35.06 -18.28
CA ALA A 25 17.12 -36.25 -17.45
C ALA A 25 15.74 -36.94 -17.50
N ALA A 26 14.66 -36.16 -17.65
CA ALA A 26 13.30 -36.69 -17.68
C ALA A 26 12.78 -37.05 -19.09
N GLY A 27 13.52 -36.69 -20.15
CA GLY A 27 13.08 -36.86 -21.55
C GLY A 27 11.86 -36.01 -21.93
N ALA A 28 11.51 -34.99 -21.14
CA ALA A 28 10.36 -34.11 -21.36
C ALA A 28 10.59 -32.76 -20.67
N ALA A 29 9.99 -31.68 -21.20
CA ALA A 29 10.16 -30.33 -20.65
C ALA A 29 9.73 -30.26 -19.17
N ARG A 30 10.66 -29.79 -18.33
CA ARG A 30 10.45 -29.56 -16.89
C ARG A 30 10.54 -28.08 -16.58
N PHE A 31 9.61 -27.62 -15.74
CA PHE A 31 9.42 -26.22 -15.43
C PHE A 31 9.69 -25.96 -13.95
N ARG A 32 10.34 -24.83 -13.66
CA ARG A 32 10.39 -24.22 -12.33
C ARG A 32 9.58 -22.93 -12.36
N ALA A 33 8.78 -22.71 -11.33
CA ALA A 33 8.16 -21.43 -11.09
C ALA A 33 9.00 -20.63 -10.08
N THR A 34 9.32 -19.40 -10.44
CA THR A 34 9.74 -18.35 -9.52
C THR A 34 8.62 -17.34 -9.38
N CYS A 35 8.65 -16.58 -8.28
CA CYS A 35 7.75 -15.46 -8.07
C CYS A 35 8.58 -14.17 -8.13
N SER A 36 8.04 -13.12 -8.76
CA SER A 36 8.65 -11.78 -8.80
C SER A 36 9.00 -11.22 -7.40
N CYS A 37 8.38 -11.74 -6.34
CA CYS A 37 8.71 -11.37 -4.96
C CYS A 37 10.10 -11.88 -4.50
N GLY A 38 10.75 -12.78 -5.25
CA GLY A 38 12.07 -13.34 -4.96
C GLY A 38 12.16 -14.26 -3.74
N ARG A 39 11.01 -14.58 -3.11
CA ARG A 39 10.94 -15.34 -1.84
C ARG A 39 10.33 -16.73 -2.00
N MET A 40 10.04 -17.14 -3.23
CA MET A 40 9.53 -18.47 -3.48
C MET A 40 10.64 -19.49 -3.16
N PRO A 41 10.36 -20.49 -2.30
CA PRO A 41 11.34 -21.53 -2.01
C PRO A 41 11.80 -22.21 -3.31
N ARG A 42 13.09 -22.51 -3.42
CA ARG A 42 13.58 -23.32 -4.53
C ARG A 42 12.91 -24.69 -4.49
N GLN A 43 12.19 -25.03 -5.54
CA GLN A 43 11.56 -26.33 -5.70
C GLN A 43 12.16 -27.09 -6.87
N MET A 44 11.97 -28.41 -6.87
CA MET A 44 12.36 -29.25 -8.00
C MET A 44 11.55 -28.89 -9.25
N ALA A 45 12.17 -29.06 -10.42
CA ALA A 45 11.50 -28.86 -11.68
C ALA A 45 10.44 -29.96 -11.90
N GLY A 46 9.23 -29.54 -12.24
CA GLY A 46 8.06 -30.41 -12.40
C GLY A 46 7.40 -30.24 -13.75
N THR A 47 6.15 -30.70 -13.88
CA THR A 47 5.31 -30.31 -15.02
C THR A 47 4.94 -28.83 -14.93
N ARG A 48 4.40 -28.28 -16.02
CA ARG A 48 3.90 -26.91 -16.02
C ARG A 48 2.77 -26.70 -15.02
N GLU A 49 1.85 -27.67 -14.88
CA GLU A 49 0.78 -27.58 -13.87
C GLU A 49 1.33 -27.61 -12.45
N GLN A 50 2.33 -28.46 -12.18
CA GLN A 50 2.97 -28.51 -10.86
C GLN A 50 3.65 -27.18 -10.52
N ALA A 51 4.39 -26.60 -11.47
CA ALA A 51 5.02 -25.29 -11.27
C ALA A 51 3.98 -24.19 -10.97
N LEU A 52 2.86 -24.18 -11.70
CA LEU A 52 1.77 -23.23 -11.46
C LEU A 52 1.09 -23.45 -10.11
N ALA A 53 0.79 -24.70 -9.74
CA ALA A 53 0.17 -25.05 -8.47
C ALA A 53 1.05 -24.60 -7.29
N THR A 54 2.36 -24.78 -7.40
CA THR A 54 3.31 -24.29 -6.40
C THR A 54 3.32 -22.76 -6.31
N HIS A 55 3.26 -22.05 -7.44
CA HIS A 55 3.15 -20.59 -7.42
C HIS A 55 1.86 -20.13 -6.74
N ILE A 56 0.71 -20.75 -7.07
CA ILE A 56 -0.58 -20.45 -6.45
C ILE A 56 -0.52 -20.73 -4.93
N ALA A 57 0.04 -21.86 -4.52
CA ALA A 57 0.22 -22.18 -3.12
C ALA A 57 1.08 -21.13 -2.41
N HIS A 58 2.17 -20.67 -3.03
CA HIS A 58 2.99 -19.59 -2.50
C HIS A 58 2.19 -18.30 -2.28
N VAL A 59 1.42 -17.86 -3.28
CA VAL A 59 0.59 -16.64 -3.19
C VAL A 59 -0.47 -16.79 -2.09
N ASN A 60 -1.11 -17.95 -1.99
CA ASN A 60 -2.15 -18.21 -0.99
C ASN A 60 -1.63 -18.22 0.45
N THR A 61 -0.33 -18.44 0.68
CA THR A 61 0.27 -18.31 2.02
C THR A 61 0.55 -16.86 2.44
N LYS A 62 0.39 -15.89 1.54
CA LYS A 62 0.66 -14.47 1.84
C LYS A 62 -0.63 -13.76 2.25
N ILE A 63 -0.70 -13.39 3.52
CA ILE A 63 -1.77 -12.57 4.10
C ILE A 63 -1.35 -11.11 3.97
N GLY A 64 -1.60 -10.53 2.80
CA GLY A 64 -1.46 -9.10 2.54
C GLY A 64 -2.55 -8.66 1.58
N PRO A 65 -2.97 -7.38 1.58
CA PRO A 65 -3.83 -6.89 0.53
C PRO A 65 -3.16 -7.22 -0.81
N SER A 66 -3.89 -7.87 -1.72
CA SER A 66 -3.37 -8.36 -3.02
C SER A 66 -2.74 -7.27 -3.88
N LYS A 67 -2.86 -6.00 -3.46
CA LYS A 67 -2.30 -4.83 -4.10
C LYS A 67 -1.89 -3.80 -3.01
N GLY A 68 -0.59 -3.69 -2.70
CA GLY A 68 -0.04 -2.59 -1.88
C GLY A 68 -0.01 -1.28 -2.67
N PRO A 69 -0.01 -0.07 -2.05
CA PRO A 69 -0.31 1.22 -2.68
C PRO A 69 0.41 1.51 -4.01
N GLU A 70 1.54 0.83 -4.26
CA GLU A 70 2.23 0.80 -5.54
C GLU A 70 1.41 0.37 -6.78
N TRP A 71 0.28 -0.32 -6.61
CA TRP A 71 -0.61 -0.73 -7.72
C TRP A 71 -1.39 0.45 -8.34
N LEU A 72 -1.62 1.51 -7.57
CA LEU A 72 -2.34 2.69 -8.05
C LEU A 72 -1.38 3.61 -8.82
N PRO A 73 -1.80 4.20 -9.96
CA PRO A 73 -1.04 5.27 -10.59
C PRO A 73 -0.75 6.39 -9.58
N VAL A 74 0.41 7.05 -9.69
CA VAL A 74 0.80 8.14 -8.78
C VAL A 74 -0.30 9.21 -8.71
N GLY A 75 -0.91 9.56 -9.85
CA GLY A 75 -2.05 10.49 -9.89
C GLY A 75 -3.23 10.05 -9.03
N ALA A 76 -3.60 8.76 -9.04
CA ALA A 76 -4.69 8.25 -8.22
C ALA A 76 -4.35 8.32 -6.72
N ARG A 77 -3.10 8.04 -6.34
CA ARG A 77 -2.65 8.18 -4.94
C ARG A 77 -2.71 9.63 -4.47
N LEU A 78 -2.33 10.58 -5.33
CA LEU A 78 -2.42 12.01 -5.04
C LEU A 78 -3.87 12.44 -4.87
N VAL A 79 -4.79 12.02 -5.75
CA VAL A 79 -6.22 12.34 -5.63
C VAL A 79 -6.79 11.81 -4.31
N ILE A 80 -6.48 10.57 -3.94
CA ILE A 80 -6.94 9.98 -2.67
C ILE A 80 -6.37 10.76 -1.47
N LEU A 81 -5.08 11.11 -1.50
CA LEU A 81 -4.47 11.92 -0.44
C LEU A 81 -5.16 13.28 -0.33
N THR A 82 -5.32 14.00 -1.45
CA THR A 82 -5.97 15.31 -1.46
C THR A 82 -7.40 15.22 -0.94
N ALA A 83 -8.16 14.19 -1.34
CA ALA A 83 -9.50 13.96 -0.82
C ALA A 83 -9.50 13.73 0.71
N ALA A 84 -8.59 12.89 1.22
CA ALA A 84 -8.46 12.66 2.66
C ALA A 84 -8.07 13.94 3.41
N MET A 85 -7.16 14.73 2.87
CA MET A 85 -6.75 16.03 3.43
C MET A 85 -7.94 17.01 3.50
N MET A 86 -8.74 17.08 2.43
CA MET A 86 -9.95 17.92 2.38
C MET A 86 -11.00 17.46 3.39
N ILE A 87 -11.19 16.16 3.57
CA ILE A 87 -12.10 15.60 4.58
C ILE A 87 -11.64 15.98 5.98
N ILE A 88 -10.36 15.76 6.32
CA ILE A 88 -9.80 16.11 7.63
C ILE A 88 -9.98 17.60 7.91
N TRP A 89 -9.60 18.45 6.95
CA TRP A 89 -9.73 19.89 7.10
C TRP A 89 -11.20 20.31 7.27
N GLY A 90 -12.10 19.76 6.44
CA GLY A 90 -13.53 20.04 6.50
C GLY A 90 -14.18 19.58 7.81
N VAL A 91 -13.79 18.42 8.34
CA VAL A 91 -14.25 17.92 9.64
C VAL A 91 -13.78 18.86 10.76
N CYS A 92 -12.51 19.23 10.78
CA CYS A 92 -12.00 20.15 11.81
C CYS A 92 -12.72 21.50 11.78
N TYR A 93 -12.93 22.06 10.60
CA TYR A 93 -13.69 23.30 10.44
C TYR A 93 -15.15 23.13 10.87
N GLY A 94 -15.81 22.05 10.45
CA GLY A 94 -17.17 21.71 10.84
C GLY A 94 -17.33 21.56 12.36
N THR A 95 -16.39 20.90 13.03
CA THR A 95 -16.34 20.84 14.50
C THR A 95 -16.20 22.23 15.12
N GLY A 96 -15.37 23.10 14.56
CA GLY A 96 -15.26 24.50 15.00
C GLY A 96 -16.56 25.28 14.88
N GLN A 97 -17.30 25.07 13.79
CA GLN A 97 -18.62 25.67 13.56
C GLN A 97 -19.65 25.15 14.58
N ILE A 98 -19.69 23.84 14.81
CA ILE A 98 -20.58 23.21 15.81
C ILE A 98 -20.27 23.77 17.20
N LEU A 99 -19.00 23.80 17.61
CA LEU A 99 -18.61 24.35 18.92
C LEU A 99 -18.94 25.83 19.07
N THR A 100 -18.80 26.61 18.00
CA THR A 100 -19.16 28.04 18.02
C THR A 100 -20.65 28.21 18.21
N HIS A 101 -21.46 27.39 17.54
CA HIS A 101 -22.91 27.42 17.63
C HIS A 101 -23.44 26.88 18.96
N ASP A 102 -23.02 25.69 19.38
CA ASP A 102 -23.51 25.01 20.59
C ASP A 102 -23.17 25.74 21.88
N HIS A 103 -22.15 26.61 21.85
CA HIS A 103 -21.73 27.43 22.98
C HIS A 103 -22.09 28.92 22.83
N ASP A 104 -22.89 29.28 21.83
CA ASP A 104 -23.29 30.68 21.53
C ASP A 104 -22.11 31.65 21.54
N LEU A 105 -20.95 31.21 21.01
CA LEU A 105 -19.75 32.03 21.00
C LEU A 105 -19.93 33.19 20.02
N THR A 106 -19.57 34.39 20.45
CA THR A 106 -19.69 35.61 19.64
C THR A 106 -18.42 36.45 19.68
N GLY A 107 -18.25 37.31 18.68
CA GLY A 107 -17.15 38.26 18.63
C GLY A 107 -15.77 37.59 18.56
N ALA A 108 -14.90 37.90 19.52
CA ALA A 108 -13.51 37.44 19.51
C ALA A 108 -13.37 35.93 19.79
N SER A 109 -14.18 35.36 20.69
CA SER A 109 -14.09 33.94 21.04
C SER A 109 -14.47 33.04 19.87
N ALA A 110 -15.54 33.38 19.15
CA ALA A 110 -15.94 32.70 17.91
C ALA A 110 -14.84 32.70 16.86
N LYS A 111 -14.20 33.86 16.63
CA LYS A 111 -13.08 34.00 15.68
C LYS A 111 -11.90 33.13 16.08
N THR A 112 -11.58 33.07 17.37
CA THR A 112 -10.47 32.24 17.88
C THR A 112 -10.76 30.76 17.69
N VAL A 113 -11.97 30.29 18.00
CA VAL A 113 -12.35 28.88 17.83
C VAL A 113 -12.34 28.50 16.35
N LEU A 114 -12.97 29.30 15.48
CA LEU A 114 -12.98 29.02 14.04
C LEU A 114 -11.59 29.07 13.42
N GLY A 115 -10.77 30.06 13.78
CA GLY A 115 -9.39 30.17 13.35
C GLY A 115 -8.54 29.00 13.83
N GLY A 116 -8.68 28.61 15.10
CA GLY A 116 -7.99 27.48 15.70
C GLY A 116 -8.36 26.15 15.03
N SER A 117 -9.65 25.89 14.83
CA SER A 117 -10.16 24.72 14.14
C SER A 117 -9.68 24.62 12.70
N HIS A 118 -9.64 25.75 11.99
CA HIS A 118 -9.11 25.81 10.63
C HIS A 118 -7.61 25.49 10.59
N LEU A 119 -6.81 26.09 11.48
CA LEU A 119 -5.36 25.84 11.58
C LEU A 119 -5.06 24.39 12.00
N ALA A 120 -5.83 23.84 12.94
CA ALA A 120 -5.71 22.44 13.36
C ALA A 120 -5.98 21.49 12.19
N GLY A 121 -7.03 21.75 11.40
CA GLY A 121 -7.33 20.98 10.19
C GLY A 121 -6.18 21.00 9.18
N LEU A 122 -5.58 22.17 8.93
CA LEU A 122 -4.42 22.31 8.04
C LEU A 122 -3.20 21.56 8.57
N ALA A 123 -2.90 21.66 9.86
CA ALA A 123 -1.78 20.97 10.48
C ALA A 123 -1.92 19.45 10.37
N LEU A 124 -3.12 18.91 10.63
CA LEU A 124 -3.40 17.48 10.48
C LEU A 124 -3.32 17.01 9.02
N ALA A 125 -3.87 17.79 8.08
CA ALA A 125 -3.81 17.47 6.66
C ALA A 125 -2.36 17.43 6.14
N LEU A 126 -1.54 18.41 6.49
CA LEU A 126 -0.11 18.44 6.12
C LEU A 126 0.68 17.34 6.84
N GLY A 127 0.35 17.06 8.10
CA GLY A 127 0.92 15.93 8.85
C GLY A 127 0.65 14.59 8.16
N LEU A 128 -0.56 14.40 7.65
CA LEU A 128 -0.93 13.22 6.86
C LEU A 128 -0.05 13.11 5.61
N MET A 129 0.10 14.20 4.84
CA MET A 129 0.95 14.23 3.65
C MET A 129 2.39 13.79 3.98
N VAL A 130 2.97 14.30 5.08
CA VAL A 130 4.32 13.92 5.52
C VAL A 130 4.37 12.44 5.92
N ALA A 131 3.38 11.96 6.69
CA ALA A 131 3.31 10.57 7.14
C ALA A 131 3.20 9.59 5.98
N VAL A 132 2.44 9.93 4.94
CA VAL A 132 2.20 9.04 3.79
C VAL A 132 3.14 9.26 2.61
N ARG A 133 4.05 10.25 2.67
CA ARG A 133 4.94 10.63 1.54
C ARG A 133 5.65 9.43 0.91
N ARG A 134 6.08 8.48 1.74
CA ARG A 134 6.82 7.27 1.34
C ARG A 134 6.02 6.32 0.47
N TYR A 135 4.69 6.42 0.48
CA TYR A 135 3.77 5.59 -0.32
C TYR A 135 3.41 6.25 -1.66
N ILE A 136 3.69 7.54 -1.83
CA ILE A 136 3.35 8.32 -3.02
C ILE A 136 4.56 8.40 -3.95
N ALA A 137 5.75 8.67 -3.40
CA ALA A 137 7.00 8.65 -4.13
C ALA A 137 8.01 7.79 -3.35
N PRO A 138 8.49 6.67 -3.93
CA PRO A 138 9.62 5.95 -3.36
C PRO A 138 10.81 6.92 -3.29
N THR A 139 11.39 7.10 -2.11
CA THR A 139 12.69 7.78 -1.99
C THR A 139 13.69 6.97 -2.80
N ARG A 140 14.15 7.50 -3.94
CA ARG A 140 15.24 6.91 -4.70
C ARG A 140 16.44 6.80 -3.74
N ALA A 141 16.84 5.57 -3.45
CA ALA A 141 18.10 5.25 -2.80
C ALA A 141 19.14 4.95 -3.88
#